data_AF-A0A1S6GKV4-F1
#
_entry.id   AF-A0A1S6GKV4-F1
#
_cell.length_a   1.000
_cell.length_b   1.000
_cell.length_c   1.000
_cell.angle_alpha   90.00
_cell.angle_beta   90.00
_cell.angle_gamma   90.00
#
_symmetry.space_group_name_H-M   'P 1'
#
loop_
_entity.id
_entity.type
_entity.pdbx_description
1 polymer ?
#
loop_
_entity_poly.entity_id
_entity_poly.type
_entity_poly.pdbx_seq_one_letter_code
_entity_poly.pdbx_strand_id
1 'polypeptide(L)'
;MGIQRRHEAMLTQAHDVMAQARYREEEARRLTSHIAGALAYALREQQFTDTAIGEALGVSRNRVSELVNIGIWPTVYGPAGLDGDFKQVANQIDDLYGPLARPNAGWVHTLTGTSGLVAHANAIPLPDLYQEEPSGLDTAAAQFDNINTGERILVYTLERHFGKAIVNAETQKLERDHKGWYRIELCTGGRQPIPLTNLGITEEDLRFGRGWKHPKQRRDEDDAYRNAIAAVRCHYGIWPLANATEGFRKD
;
A
#
# COMPACT_ATOMS: atom_id res chain seq x y z
N MET A 1 23.40 -46.44 -32.27
CA MET A 1 23.49 -45.03 -31.81
C MET A 1 24.84 -44.82 -31.15
N GLY A 2 25.71 -43.97 -31.74
CA GLY A 2 27.10 -43.80 -31.30
C GLY A 2 27.22 -43.12 -29.93
N ILE A 3 28.29 -43.43 -29.20
CA ILE A 3 28.63 -42.85 -27.88
C ILE A 3 28.60 -41.31 -27.91
N GLN A 4 29.10 -40.69 -28.99
CA GLN A 4 29.11 -39.24 -29.19
C GLN A 4 27.71 -38.59 -29.05
N ARG A 5 26.70 -39.13 -29.75
CA ARG A 5 25.32 -38.59 -29.69
C ARG A 5 24.69 -38.76 -28.30
N ARG A 6 25.06 -39.81 -27.57
CA ARG A 6 24.60 -40.02 -26.19
C ARG A 6 25.21 -39.00 -25.23
N HIS A 7 26.51 -38.70 -25.38
CA HIS A 7 27.16 -37.65 -24.59
C HIS A 7 26.61 -36.25 -24.90
N GLU A 8 26.37 -35.92 -26.16
CA GLU A 8 25.73 -34.65 -26.55
C GLU A 8 24.33 -34.51 -25.95
N ALA A 9 23.51 -35.56 -26.02
CA ALA A 9 22.19 -35.57 -25.39
C ALA A 9 22.25 -35.39 -23.86
N MET A 10 23.20 -36.04 -23.18
CA MET A 10 23.40 -35.87 -21.74
C MET A 10 23.84 -34.46 -21.36
N LEU A 11 24.71 -33.83 -22.18
CA LEU A 11 25.12 -32.44 -21.97
C LEU A 11 23.94 -31.48 -22.14
N THR A 12 23.12 -31.65 -23.18
CA THR A 12 21.90 -30.84 -23.37
C THR A 12 20.95 -30.99 -22.18
N GLN A 13 20.66 -32.23 -21.75
CA GLN A 13 19.82 -32.48 -20.59
C GLN A 13 20.37 -31.84 -19.31
N ALA A 14 21.67 -31.93 -19.07
CA ALA A 14 22.30 -31.30 -17.92
C ALA A 14 22.19 -29.76 -17.99
N HIS A 15 22.37 -29.17 -19.17
CA HIS A 15 22.16 -27.75 -19.39
C HIS A 15 20.72 -27.32 -19.12
N ASP A 16 19.74 -28.06 -19.61
CA ASP A 16 18.32 -27.78 -19.41
C ASP A 16 17.93 -27.84 -17.93
N VAL A 17 18.40 -28.88 -17.22
CA VAL A 17 18.15 -29.04 -15.78
C VAL A 17 18.79 -27.89 -14.99
N MET A 18 20.04 -27.52 -15.31
CA MET A 18 20.72 -26.40 -14.64
C MET A 18 20.08 -25.05 -14.96
N ALA A 19 19.57 -24.85 -16.17
CA ALA A 19 18.82 -23.64 -16.53
C ALA A 19 17.53 -23.54 -15.71
N GLN A 20 16.77 -24.63 -15.56
CA GLN A 20 15.57 -24.67 -14.72
C GLN A 20 15.89 -24.46 -13.23
N ALA A 21 16.96 -25.05 -12.71
CA ALA A 21 17.37 -24.89 -11.32
C ALA A 21 17.72 -23.42 -11.01
N ARG A 22 18.49 -22.76 -11.89
CA ARG A 22 18.83 -21.33 -11.76
C ARG A 22 17.60 -20.43 -11.84
N TYR A 23 16.65 -20.76 -12.72
CA TYR A 23 15.40 -20.02 -12.82
C TYR A 23 14.62 -20.06 -11.50
N ARG A 24 14.48 -21.24 -10.88
CA ARG A 24 13.79 -21.39 -9.59
C ARG A 24 14.51 -20.69 -8.44
N GLU A 25 15.84 -20.73 -8.43
CA GLU A 25 16.66 -20.00 -7.44
C GLU A 25 16.41 -18.49 -7.54
N GLU A 26 16.40 -17.96 -8.77
CA GLU A 26 16.12 -16.55 -9.04
C GLU A 26 14.69 -16.16 -8.62
N GLU A 27 13.69 -17.00 -8.92
CA GLU A 27 12.29 -16.79 -8.49
C GLU A 27 12.18 -16.75 -6.97
N ALA A 28 12.75 -17.71 -6.26
CA ALA A 28 12.75 -17.76 -4.79
C ALA A 28 13.43 -16.54 -4.17
N ARG A 29 14.52 -16.05 -4.77
CA ARG A 29 15.22 -14.83 -4.32
C ARG A 29 14.35 -13.59 -4.48
N ARG A 30 13.61 -13.48 -5.58
CA ARG A 30 12.67 -12.36 -5.81
C ARG A 30 11.52 -12.39 -4.83
N LEU A 31 10.88 -13.54 -4.66
CA LEU A 31 9.82 -13.76 -3.69
C LEU A 31 10.27 -13.34 -2.28
N THR A 32 11.43 -13.84 -1.85
CA THR A 32 12.00 -13.52 -0.54
C THR A 32 12.24 -12.01 -0.38
N SER A 33 12.73 -11.33 -1.42
CA SER A 33 12.96 -9.89 -1.38
C SER A 33 11.65 -9.09 -1.21
N HIS A 34 10.58 -9.49 -1.89
CA HIS A 34 9.28 -8.82 -1.76
C HIS A 34 8.62 -9.08 -0.40
N ILE A 35 8.66 -10.32 0.11
CA ILE A 35 8.15 -10.65 1.44
C ILE A 35 8.94 -9.91 2.52
N ALA A 36 10.28 -9.94 2.44
CA ALA A 36 11.14 -9.21 3.37
C ALA A 36 10.90 -7.70 3.29
N GLY A 37 10.63 -7.15 2.10
CA GLY A 37 10.27 -5.75 1.93
C GLY A 37 8.94 -5.39 2.59
N ALA A 38 7.90 -6.21 2.40
CA ALA A 38 6.60 -6.03 3.04
C ALA A 38 6.71 -6.10 4.57
N LEU A 39 7.43 -7.09 5.11
CA LEU A 39 7.68 -7.22 6.54
C LEU A 39 8.49 -6.05 7.11
N ALA A 40 9.56 -5.63 6.43
CA ALA A 40 10.38 -4.51 6.86
C ALA A 40 9.58 -3.20 6.90
N TYR A 41 8.76 -2.96 5.88
CA TYR A 41 7.88 -1.80 5.82
C TYR A 41 6.83 -1.84 6.95
N ALA A 42 6.16 -2.97 7.16
CA ALA A 42 5.20 -3.14 8.24
C ALA A 42 5.82 -2.89 9.62
N LEU A 43 6.96 -3.52 9.92
CA LEU A 43 7.67 -3.33 11.19
C LEU A 43 8.16 -1.89 11.36
N ARG A 44 8.53 -1.21 10.27
CA ARG A 44 8.87 0.22 10.31
C ARG A 44 7.68 1.07 10.71
N GLU A 45 6.49 0.82 10.16
CA GLU A 45 5.26 1.54 10.54
C GLU A 45 4.92 1.32 12.01
N GLN A 46 5.22 0.13 12.55
CA GLN A 46 5.11 -0.20 13.97
C GLN A 46 6.26 0.37 14.84
N GLN A 47 7.07 1.27 14.29
CA GLN A 47 8.14 2.00 14.98
C GLN A 47 9.30 1.11 15.49
N PHE A 48 9.48 -0.10 14.95
CA PHE A 48 10.67 -0.90 15.24
C PHE A 48 11.94 -0.23 14.67
N THR A 49 13.06 -0.41 15.38
CA THR A 49 14.36 0.09 14.95
C THR A 49 14.94 -0.76 13.82
N ASP A 50 15.83 -0.19 13.00
CA ASP A 50 16.54 -0.91 11.93
C ASP A 50 17.31 -2.12 12.45
N THR A 51 17.82 -2.05 13.68
CA THR A 51 18.47 -3.18 14.32
C THR A 51 17.47 -4.31 14.59
N ALA A 52 16.34 -4.01 15.22
CA ALA A 52 15.31 -5.01 15.52
C ALA A 52 14.71 -5.63 14.23
N ILE A 53 14.48 -4.80 13.21
CA ILE A 53 14.00 -5.27 11.89
C ILE A 53 15.06 -6.16 11.24
N GLY A 54 16.33 -5.75 11.25
CA GLY A 54 17.43 -6.53 10.69
C GLY A 54 17.57 -7.90 11.36
N GLU A 55 17.51 -7.93 12.69
CA GLU A 55 17.55 -9.18 13.48
C GLU A 55 16.36 -10.08 13.16
N ALA A 56 15.14 -9.54 13.13
CA ALA A 56 13.92 -10.32 12.84
C ALA A 56 13.94 -10.93 11.42
N LEU A 57 14.50 -10.22 10.44
CA LEU A 57 14.56 -10.65 9.05
C LEU A 57 15.85 -11.41 8.69
N GLY A 58 16.79 -11.55 9.62
CA GLY A 58 18.08 -12.20 9.36
C GLY A 58 18.96 -11.43 8.36
N VAL A 59 18.85 -10.09 8.32
CA VAL A 59 19.61 -9.21 7.42
C VAL A 59 20.39 -8.16 8.21
N SER A 60 21.40 -7.56 7.57
CA SER A 60 22.09 -6.41 8.15
C SER A 60 21.14 -5.23 8.34
N ARG A 61 21.24 -4.52 9.47
CA ARG A 61 20.50 -3.27 9.72
C ARG A 61 20.65 -2.25 8.58
N ASN A 62 21.80 -2.24 7.89
CA ASN A 62 22.08 -1.32 6.80
C ASN A 62 21.26 -1.63 5.54
N ARG A 63 20.66 -2.82 5.45
CA ARG A 63 19.80 -3.24 4.34
C ARG A 63 18.31 -2.96 4.61
N VAL A 64 17.94 -2.56 5.83
CA VAL A 64 16.53 -2.36 6.18
C VAL A 64 15.90 -1.24 5.36
N SER A 65 16.57 -0.10 5.17
CA SER A 65 16.01 1.00 4.36
C SER A 65 15.75 0.59 2.90
N GLU A 66 16.60 -0.26 2.33
CA GLU A 66 16.38 -0.83 0.99
C GLU A 66 15.14 -1.71 0.95
N LEU A 67 14.98 -2.60 1.95
CA LEU A 67 13.80 -3.46 2.07
C LEU A 67 12.53 -2.64 2.29
N VAL A 68 12.57 -1.60 3.13
CA VAL A 68 11.43 -0.69 3.32
C VAL A 68 11.04 -0.05 1.99
N ASN A 69 12.00 0.41 1.18
CA ASN A 69 11.72 0.96 -0.14
C ASN A 69 11.10 -0.08 -1.09
N ILE A 70 11.56 -1.34 -1.06
CA ILE A 70 10.93 -2.45 -1.79
C ILE A 70 9.50 -2.66 -1.30
N GLY A 71 9.26 -2.58 0.01
CA GLY A 71 7.92 -2.68 0.60
C GLY A 71 7.00 -1.58 0.08
N ILE A 72 7.44 -0.32 0.10
CA ILE A 72 6.63 0.83 -0.33
C ILE A 72 6.42 0.82 -1.85
N TRP A 73 7.48 0.61 -2.64
CA TRP A 73 7.45 0.68 -4.11
C TRP A 73 8.10 -0.56 -4.75
N PRO A 74 7.42 -1.72 -4.70
CA PRO A 74 7.99 -2.98 -5.16
C PRO A 74 8.32 -3.00 -6.66
N THR A 75 7.60 -2.24 -7.48
CA THR A 75 7.86 -2.13 -8.92
C THR A 75 9.06 -1.23 -9.27
N VAL A 76 9.45 -0.34 -8.36
CA VAL A 76 10.55 0.63 -8.57
C VAL A 76 11.85 0.14 -7.96
N TYR A 77 11.80 -0.37 -6.73
CA TYR A 77 12.99 -0.79 -5.98
C TYR A 77 13.13 -2.32 -5.86
N GLY A 78 12.07 -3.07 -6.16
CA GLY A 78 12.13 -4.53 -6.15
C GLY A 78 12.94 -5.08 -7.33
N PRO A 79 13.39 -6.33 -7.22
CA PRO A 79 14.07 -7.00 -8.32
C PRO A 79 13.13 -7.12 -9.54
N ALA A 80 13.66 -6.79 -10.72
CA ALA A 80 12.89 -6.78 -11.97
C ALA A 80 12.27 -8.13 -12.33
N GLY A 81 11.18 -8.11 -13.12
CA GLY A 81 10.59 -9.32 -13.71
C GLY A 81 9.30 -9.81 -13.07
N LEU A 82 8.54 -8.92 -12.43
CA LEU A 82 7.16 -9.18 -12.03
C LEU A 82 6.24 -9.36 -13.26
N ASP A 83 6.61 -8.85 -14.44
CA ASP A 83 5.70 -8.69 -15.59
C ASP A 83 5.29 -9.99 -16.31
N GLY A 84 6.08 -11.08 -16.20
CA GLY A 84 5.83 -12.33 -16.94
C GLY A 84 5.04 -13.39 -16.19
N ASP A 85 5.15 -13.41 -14.85
CA ASP A 85 4.55 -14.43 -13.97
C ASP A 85 3.98 -13.81 -12.67
N PHE A 86 3.51 -12.56 -12.79
CA PHE A 86 3.07 -11.74 -11.68
C PHE A 86 2.09 -12.44 -10.75
N LYS A 87 1.09 -13.12 -11.34
CA LYS A 87 0.03 -13.79 -10.60
C LYS A 87 0.59 -14.93 -9.74
N GLN A 88 1.56 -15.68 -10.26
CA GLN A 88 2.20 -16.76 -9.51
C GLN A 88 2.99 -16.20 -8.32
N VAL A 89 3.81 -15.17 -8.55
CA VAL A 89 4.58 -14.51 -7.48
C VAL A 89 3.65 -13.88 -6.45
N ALA A 90 2.59 -13.20 -6.88
CA ALA A 90 1.59 -12.60 -6.00
C ALA A 90 0.88 -13.65 -5.14
N ASN A 91 0.50 -14.79 -5.73
CA ASN A 91 -0.11 -15.90 -4.99
C ASN A 91 0.88 -16.49 -3.95
N GLN A 92 2.14 -16.69 -4.32
CA GLN A 92 3.16 -17.18 -3.37
C GLN A 92 3.42 -16.19 -2.22
N ILE A 93 3.41 -14.88 -2.50
CA ILE A 93 3.47 -13.85 -1.46
C ILE A 93 2.25 -13.97 -0.56
N ASP A 94 1.06 -14.12 -1.13
CA ASP A 94 -0.19 -14.22 -0.38
C ASP A 94 -0.26 -15.49 0.49
N ASP A 95 0.24 -16.62 -0.01
CA ASP A 95 0.33 -17.89 0.72
C ASP A 95 1.21 -17.77 1.99
N LEU A 96 2.30 -17.01 1.90
CA LEU A 96 3.28 -16.87 2.99
C LEU A 96 2.98 -15.70 3.93
N TYR A 97 2.60 -14.54 3.38
CA TYR A 97 2.39 -13.30 4.13
C TYR A 97 0.91 -13.05 4.45
N GLY A 98 -0.01 -13.54 3.63
CA GLY A 98 -1.45 -13.33 3.78
C GLY A 98 -2.01 -13.69 5.17
N PRO A 99 -1.59 -14.79 5.81
CA PRO A 99 -2.03 -15.11 7.18
C PRO A 99 -1.64 -14.06 8.23
N LEU A 100 -0.53 -13.33 8.04
CA LEU A 100 -0.13 -12.22 8.90
C LEU A 100 -0.92 -10.95 8.60
N ALA A 101 -1.15 -10.67 7.31
CA ALA A 101 -1.89 -9.49 6.87
C ALA A 101 -3.39 -9.55 7.17
N ARG A 102 -3.95 -10.77 7.19
CA ARG A 102 -5.38 -11.05 7.36
C ARG A 102 -5.60 -12.12 8.42
N PRO A 103 -5.29 -11.83 9.69
CA PRO A 103 -5.59 -12.74 10.79
C PRO A 103 -7.10 -12.98 10.92
N ASN A 104 -7.47 -14.11 11.54
CA ASN A 104 -8.87 -14.46 11.79
C ASN A 104 -9.51 -13.71 12.98
N ALA A 105 -8.81 -12.72 13.55
CA ALA A 105 -9.27 -11.92 14.68
C ALA A 105 -8.53 -10.56 14.69
N GLY A 106 -9.14 -9.58 15.35
CA GLY A 106 -8.62 -8.23 15.50
C GLY A 106 -8.88 -7.35 14.29
N TRP A 107 -8.12 -6.25 14.25
CA TRP A 107 -8.15 -5.29 13.15
C TRP A 107 -7.33 -5.79 11.96
N VAL A 108 -7.92 -5.69 10.77
CA VAL A 108 -7.29 -6.08 9.51
C VAL A 108 -7.45 -5.00 8.45
N HIS A 109 -6.45 -4.84 7.59
CA HIS A 109 -6.56 -3.98 6.41
C HIS A 109 -7.29 -4.75 5.31
N THR A 110 -8.54 -4.38 4.99
CA THR A 110 -9.39 -5.19 4.12
C THR A 110 -9.39 -4.73 2.67
N LEU A 111 -9.31 -3.41 2.46
CA LEU A 111 -9.42 -2.80 1.15
C LEU A 111 -8.48 -1.62 1.02
N THR A 112 -7.72 -1.61 -0.09
CA THR A 112 -7.15 -0.41 -0.70
C THR A 112 -7.95 -0.12 -1.96
N GLY A 113 -8.35 1.12 -2.18
CA GLY A 113 -9.14 1.51 -3.35
C GLY A 113 -9.10 3.02 -3.59
N THR A 114 -10.05 3.53 -4.36
CA THR A 114 -10.20 4.97 -4.55
C THR A 114 -11.19 5.55 -3.54
N SER A 115 -10.96 6.79 -3.13
CA SER A 115 -11.75 7.53 -2.16
C SER A 115 -13.21 7.62 -2.58
N GLY A 116 -13.49 7.83 -3.87
CA GLY A 116 -14.86 7.85 -4.36
C GLY A 116 -15.59 6.52 -4.19
N LEU A 117 -14.94 5.39 -4.51
CA LEU A 117 -15.54 4.06 -4.35
C LEU A 117 -15.70 3.69 -2.88
N VAL A 118 -14.69 3.94 -2.05
CA VAL A 118 -14.74 3.68 -0.60
C VAL A 118 -15.83 4.52 0.06
N ALA A 119 -15.92 5.81 -0.27
CA ALA A 119 -16.96 6.70 0.24
C ALA A 119 -18.36 6.25 -0.20
N HIS A 120 -18.54 5.91 -1.48
CA HIS A 120 -19.82 5.43 -2.01
C HIS A 120 -20.27 4.13 -1.32
N ALA A 121 -19.39 3.14 -1.23
CA ALA A 121 -19.69 1.84 -0.60
C ALA A 121 -20.06 1.97 0.89
N ASN A 122 -19.60 3.02 1.57
CA ASN A 122 -19.88 3.29 2.98
C ASN A 122 -20.91 4.41 3.20
N ALA A 123 -21.72 4.73 2.18
CA ALA A 123 -22.79 5.73 2.22
C ALA A 123 -22.31 7.10 2.75
N ILE A 124 -21.12 7.52 2.33
CA ILE A 124 -20.56 8.84 2.61
C ILE A 124 -20.95 9.76 1.45
N PRO A 125 -21.61 10.90 1.72
CA PRO A 125 -22.00 11.83 0.66
C PRO A 125 -20.80 12.32 -0.15
N LEU A 126 -20.86 12.11 -1.46
CA LEU A 126 -19.85 12.58 -2.40
C LEU A 126 -20.14 14.02 -2.83
N PRO A 127 -19.10 14.83 -3.13
CA PRO A 127 -19.27 16.10 -3.81
C PRO A 127 -20.06 15.92 -5.11
N ASP A 128 -20.86 16.92 -5.49
CA ASP A 128 -21.74 16.88 -6.67
C ASP A 128 -21.03 16.39 -7.95
N LEU A 129 -19.77 16.81 -8.15
CA LEU A 129 -18.94 16.41 -9.28
C LEU A 129 -18.74 14.89 -9.42
N TYR A 130 -18.86 14.13 -8.32
CA TYR A 130 -18.58 12.69 -8.27
C TYR A 130 -19.80 11.85 -7.88
N GLN A 131 -21.00 12.44 -7.79
CA GLN A 131 -22.20 11.70 -7.41
C GLN A 131 -22.62 10.67 -8.47
N GLU A 132 -22.56 11.03 -9.75
CA GLU A 132 -22.90 10.14 -10.86
C GLU A 132 -21.77 9.16 -11.20
N GLU A 133 -20.52 9.58 -11.03
CA GLU A 133 -19.32 8.78 -11.30
C GLU A 133 -18.35 8.81 -10.10
N PRO A 134 -18.59 7.98 -9.07
CA PRO A 134 -17.72 7.92 -7.89
C PRO A 134 -16.26 7.62 -8.23
N SER A 135 -15.99 6.81 -9.25
CA SER A 135 -14.63 6.48 -9.71
C SER A 135 -13.81 7.72 -10.14
N GLY A 136 -14.45 8.84 -10.47
CA GLY A 136 -13.76 10.09 -10.82
C GLY A 136 -12.98 10.72 -9.66
N LEU A 137 -13.31 10.37 -8.41
CA LEU A 137 -12.52 10.69 -7.22
C LEU A 137 -11.53 9.55 -6.95
N ASP A 138 -10.47 9.54 -7.77
CA ASP A 138 -9.47 8.47 -7.88
C ASP A 138 -8.32 8.53 -6.86
N THR A 139 -8.35 9.48 -5.93
CA THR A 139 -7.39 9.57 -4.82
C THR A 139 -7.43 8.29 -3.98
N ALA A 140 -6.29 7.82 -3.49
CA ALA A 140 -6.23 6.60 -2.70
C ALA A 140 -7.16 6.63 -1.46
N ALA A 141 -7.56 5.45 -1.00
CA ALA A 141 -8.33 5.26 0.23
C ALA A 141 -8.15 3.84 0.76
N ALA A 142 -8.44 3.68 2.05
CA ALA A 142 -8.35 2.40 2.73
C ALA A 142 -9.55 2.13 3.65
N GLN A 143 -9.82 0.84 3.84
CA GLN A 143 -10.76 0.33 4.83
C GLN A 143 -10.05 -0.68 5.73
N PHE A 144 -10.30 -0.55 7.03
CA PHE A 144 -9.87 -1.51 8.04
C PHE A 144 -11.09 -2.01 8.78
N ASP A 145 -11.18 -3.31 9.00
CA ASP A 145 -12.30 -3.94 9.69
C ASP A 145 -11.80 -4.69 10.93
N ASN A 146 -12.56 -4.60 12.02
CA ASN A 146 -12.35 -5.44 13.19
C ASN A 146 -13.22 -6.70 13.06
N ILE A 147 -12.58 -7.84 12.84
CA ILE A 147 -13.27 -9.12 12.62
C ILE A 147 -14.10 -9.54 13.84
N ASN A 148 -13.71 -9.13 15.05
CA ASN A 148 -14.41 -9.53 16.26
C ASN A 148 -15.64 -8.65 16.56
N THR A 149 -15.56 -7.36 16.28
CA THR A 149 -16.58 -6.38 16.70
C THR A 149 -17.45 -5.89 15.55
N GLY A 150 -17.02 -6.08 14.30
CA GLY A 150 -17.68 -5.51 13.12
C GLY A 150 -17.46 -4.01 12.96
N GLU A 151 -16.60 -3.40 13.78
CA GLU A 151 -16.22 -1.99 13.66
C GLU A 151 -15.35 -1.78 12.43
N ARG A 152 -15.41 -0.57 11.86
CA ARG A 152 -14.68 -0.23 10.64
C ARG A 152 -13.99 1.12 10.75
N ILE A 153 -12.77 1.22 10.24
CA ILE A 153 -12.05 2.49 10.07
C ILE A 153 -11.94 2.78 8.58
N LEU A 154 -12.27 4.01 8.20
CA LEU A 154 -12.18 4.51 6.83
C LEU A 154 -11.12 5.60 6.76
N VAL A 155 -10.21 5.48 5.79
CA VAL A 155 -9.25 6.51 5.43
C VAL A 155 -9.55 6.94 4.01
N TYR A 156 -10.01 8.18 3.83
CA TYR A 156 -10.45 8.69 2.51
C TYR A 156 -10.33 10.21 2.44
N THR A 157 -10.45 10.79 1.25
CA THR A 157 -10.58 12.23 1.02
C THR A 157 -11.81 12.52 0.18
N LEU A 158 -12.39 13.72 0.25
CA LEU A 158 -13.44 14.16 -0.69
C LEU A 158 -12.89 15.17 -1.72
N GLU A 159 -11.57 15.29 -1.76
CA GLU A 159 -10.83 16.28 -2.53
C GLU A 159 -9.78 15.57 -3.40
N ARG A 160 -9.48 16.11 -4.60
CA ARG A 160 -8.34 15.71 -5.45
C ARG A 160 -7.17 16.68 -5.29
N HIS A 161 -6.03 16.45 -5.96
CA HIS A 161 -4.87 17.35 -5.94
C HIS A 161 -5.17 18.83 -6.31
N PHE A 162 -6.24 19.09 -7.07
CA PHE A 162 -6.71 20.45 -7.37
C PHE A 162 -7.72 21.01 -6.35
N GLY A 163 -8.19 20.22 -5.39
CA GLY A 163 -9.09 20.68 -4.33
C GLY A 163 -10.47 21.14 -4.82
N LYS A 164 -11.06 22.10 -4.12
CA LYS A 164 -12.44 22.58 -4.36
C LYS A 164 -12.47 23.70 -5.37
N ALA A 165 -13.58 23.76 -6.11
CA ALA A 165 -13.86 24.91 -6.96
C ALA A 165 -14.20 26.12 -6.08
N ILE A 166 -13.51 27.23 -6.31
CA ILE A 166 -13.71 28.49 -5.60
C ILE A 166 -13.87 29.61 -6.63
N VAL A 167 -14.66 30.63 -6.31
CA VAL A 167 -14.70 31.85 -7.13
C VAL A 167 -13.60 32.78 -6.65
N ASN A 168 -12.65 33.10 -7.53
CA ASN A 168 -11.60 34.06 -7.22
C ASN A 168 -12.21 35.45 -7.08
N ALA A 169 -12.00 36.09 -5.92
CA ALA A 169 -12.61 37.37 -5.61
C ALA A 169 -12.16 38.52 -6.53
N GLU A 170 -10.94 38.46 -7.05
CA GLU A 170 -10.35 39.48 -7.91
C GLU A 170 -10.72 39.28 -9.39
N THR A 171 -10.64 38.03 -9.87
CA THR A 171 -10.88 37.73 -11.29
C THR A 171 -12.34 37.38 -11.60
N GLN A 172 -13.14 37.10 -10.56
CA GLN A 172 -14.51 36.57 -10.65
C GLN A 172 -14.59 35.26 -11.46
N LYS A 173 -13.46 34.58 -11.66
CA LYS A 173 -13.39 33.31 -12.37
C LYS A 173 -13.46 32.13 -11.42
N LEU A 174 -13.99 31.03 -11.93
CA LEU A 174 -13.92 29.75 -11.24
C LEU A 174 -12.46 29.25 -11.25
N GLU A 175 -11.89 29.13 -10.07
CA GLU A 175 -10.54 28.62 -9.84
C GLU A 175 -10.59 27.43 -8.88
N ARG A 176 -9.42 26.85 -8.62
CA ARG A 176 -9.23 25.69 -7.76
C ARG A 176 -8.39 26.10 -6.56
N ASP A 177 -8.82 25.76 -5.35
CA ASP A 177 -8.09 26.14 -4.14
C ASP A 177 -6.82 25.30 -3.93
N HIS A 178 -6.67 24.19 -4.66
CA HIS A 178 -5.55 23.27 -4.58
C HIS A 178 -5.30 22.72 -3.17
N LYS A 179 -6.36 22.52 -2.39
CA LYS A 179 -6.28 21.95 -1.04
C LYS A 179 -7.08 20.65 -0.97
N GLY A 180 -6.43 19.61 -0.45
CA GLY A 180 -7.08 18.39 -0.04
C GLY A 180 -6.60 17.94 1.34
N TRP A 181 -7.39 17.08 1.99
CA TRP A 181 -7.01 16.46 3.25
C TRP A 181 -7.66 15.09 3.40
N TYR A 182 -6.93 14.16 4.00
CA TYR A 182 -7.48 12.86 4.40
C TYR A 182 -8.31 12.97 5.67
N ARG A 183 -9.31 12.11 5.76
CA ARG A 183 -10.19 11.90 6.90
C ARG A 183 -9.98 10.49 7.40
N ILE A 184 -10.04 10.33 8.71
CA ILE A 184 -9.94 9.03 9.38
C ILE A 184 -11.16 8.91 10.30
N GLU A 185 -12.08 8.01 9.95
CA GLU A 185 -13.36 7.88 10.64
C GLU A 185 -13.55 6.45 11.14
N LEU A 186 -13.95 6.32 12.40
CA LEU A 186 -14.39 5.06 13.01
C LEU A 186 -15.90 4.92 12.85
N CYS A 187 -16.33 3.73 12.45
CA CYS A 187 -17.70 3.36 12.13
C CYS A 187 -18.17 2.26 13.11
N THR A 188 -18.98 2.65 14.10
CA THR A 188 -19.50 1.78 15.18
C THR A 188 -21.03 1.84 15.26
N GLY A 189 -21.71 1.89 14.11
CA GLY A 189 -23.15 2.21 13.99
C GLY A 189 -23.45 3.69 13.71
N GLY A 190 -22.40 4.52 13.71
CA GLY A 190 -22.37 5.88 13.18
C GLY A 190 -20.92 6.22 12.80
N ARG A 191 -20.71 7.32 12.06
CA ARG A 191 -19.37 7.78 11.67
C ARG A 191 -18.86 8.84 12.63
N GLN A 192 -17.68 8.63 13.19
CA GLN A 192 -17.03 9.59 14.08
C GLN A 192 -15.56 9.76 13.70
N PRO A 193 -15.04 11.01 13.59
CA PRO A 193 -13.62 11.24 13.40
C PRO A 193 -12.79 10.64 14.54
N ILE A 194 -11.70 9.94 14.21
CA ILE A 194 -10.74 9.48 15.21
C ILE A 194 -9.90 10.69 15.65
N PRO A 195 -9.76 10.97 16.96
CA PRO A 195 -8.85 12.01 17.44
C PRO A 195 -7.42 11.76 16.95
N LEU A 196 -6.85 12.71 16.21
CA LEU A 196 -5.51 12.54 15.62
C LEU A 196 -4.40 12.36 16.66
N THR A 197 -4.60 12.90 17.87
CA THR A 197 -3.72 12.66 19.03
C THR A 197 -3.64 11.20 19.42
N ASN A 198 -4.71 10.43 19.25
CA ASN A 198 -4.69 8.98 19.51
C ASN A 198 -3.79 8.27 18.50
N LEU A 199 -3.79 8.75 17.25
CA LEU A 199 -3.02 8.21 16.14
C LEU A 199 -1.57 8.74 16.09
N GLY A 200 -1.19 9.66 17.00
CA GLY A 200 0.16 10.22 17.04
C GLY A 200 0.53 11.11 15.85
N ILE A 201 -0.47 11.63 15.12
CA ILE A 201 -0.28 12.49 13.95
C ILE A 201 -0.98 13.84 14.11
N THR A 202 -0.66 14.78 13.24
CA THR A 202 -1.26 16.12 13.20
C THR A 202 -2.12 16.30 11.95
N GLU A 203 -2.94 17.35 11.91
CA GLU A 203 -3.67 17.69 10.69
C GLU A 203 -2.73 17.97 9.50
N GLU A 204 -1.52 18.45 9.75
CA GLU A 204 -0.55 18.71 8.67
C GLU A 204 -0.12 17.43 7.96
N ASP A 205 -0.17 16.29 8.65
CA ASP A 205 0.20 15.00 8.09
C ASP A 205 -0.84 14.46 7.10
N LEU A 206 -2.07 14.95 7.20
CA LEU A 206 -3.21 14.54 6.36
C LEU A 206 -3.46 15.49 5.19
N ARG A 207 -2.79 16.65 5.14
CA ARG A 207 -2.98 17.67 4.11
C ARG A 207 -2.12 17.38 2.89
N PHE A 208 -2.68 17.65 1.71
CA PHE A 208 -1.97 17.59 0.44
C PHE A 208 -2.41 18.73 -0.50
N GLY A 209 -1.64 18.92 -1.57
CA GLY A 209 -1.89 19.95 -2.56
C GLY A 209 -1.12 21.26 -2.30
N ARG A 210 -1.13 22.15 -3.31
CA ARG A 210 -0.28 23.35 -3.33
C ARG A 210 -0.91 24.62 -2.73
N GLY A 211 -2.19 24.57 -2.34
CA GLY A 211 -2.94 25.72 -1.83
C GLY A 211 -2.67 26.08 -0.37
N TRP A 212 -1.87 25.28 0.32
CA TRP A 212 -1.57 25.46 1.74
C TRP A 212 -0.44 26.49 1.98
N LYS A 213 -0.56 27.28 3.06
CA LYS A 213 0.35 28.42 3.35
C LYS A 213 1.79 28.02 3.70
N HIS A 214 2.05 26.76 4.07
CA HIS A 214 3.37 26.30 4.50
C HIS A 214 3.90 25.14 3.64
N PRO A 215 5.18 25.18 3.19
CA PRO A 215 5.73 24.18 2.28
C PRO A 215 5.88 22.77 2.88
N LYS A 216 5.90 22.59 4.21
CA LYS A 216 5.80 21.26 4.85
C LYS A 216 4.47 20.54 4.54
N GLN A 217 3.47 21.29 4.09
CA GLN A 217 2.13 20.83 3.70
C GLN A 217 2.02 20.62 2.17
N ARG A 218 3.13 20.78 1.41
CA ARG A 218 3.21 20.40 -0.02
C ARG A 218 3.50 18.90 -0.16
N ARG A 219 2.69 18.10 0.52
CA ARG A 219 2.74 16.65 0.37
C ARG A 219 1.97 16.28 -0.89
N ASP A 220 2.48 15.29 -1.60
CA ASP A 220 1.69 14.64 -2.63
C ASP A 220 0.52 13.90 -1.98
N GLU A 221 -0.54 13.66 -2.73
CA GLU A 221 -1.71 12.94 -2.21
C GLU A 221 -1.33 11.56 -1.64
N ASP A 222 -0.34 10.90 -2.25
CA ASP A 222 0.23 9.63 -1.80
C ASP A 222 0.95 9.72 -0.44
N ASP A 223 1.64 10.84 -0.17
CA ASP A 223 2.33 11.03 1.10
C ASP A 223 1.31 11.19 2.23
N ALA A 224 0.29 12.04 2.02
CA ALA A 224 -0.77 12.24 3.01
C ALA A 224 -1.53 10.93 3.28
N TYR A 225 -1.82 10.15 2.24
CA TYR A 225 -2.41 8.82 2.33
C TYR A 225 -1.53 7.86 3.17
N ARG A 226 -0.25 7.75 2.83
CA ARG A 226 0.70 6.89 3.57
C ARG A 226 0.78 7.25 5.04
N ASN A 227 0.83 8.54 5.37
CA ASN A 227 0.85 8.98 6.77
C ASN A 227 -0.44 8.57 7.50
N ALA A 228 -1.60 8.72 6.85
CA ALA A 228 -2.88 8.36 7.43
C ALA A 228 -2.97 6.84 7.72
N ILE A 229 -2.65 5.99 6.73
CA ILE A 229 -2.73 4.53 6.91
C ILE A 229 -1.67 4.01 7.88
N ALA A 230 -0.44 4.55 7.86
CA ALA A 230 0.62 4.16 8.78
C ALA A 230 0.23 4.45 10.23
N ALA A 231 -0.39 5.60 10.48
CA ALA A 231 -0.87 5.98 11.81
C ALA A 231 -1.97 5.04 12.32
N VAL A 232 -2.94 4.69 11.47
CA VAL A 232 -3.98 3.70 11.80
C VAL A 232 -3.35 2.33 12.07
N ARG A 233 -2.49 1.84 11.17
CA ARG A 233 -1.84 0.53 11.32
C ARG A 233 -0.99 0.45 12.58
N CYS A 234 -0.22 1.50 12.87
CA CYS A 234 0.58 1.58 14.09
C CYS A 234 -0.30 1.55 15.34
N HIS A 235 -1.37 2.35 15.39
CA HIS A 235 -2.23 2.45 16.56
C HIS A 235 -2.97 1.14 16.87
N TYR A 236 -3.43 0.45 15.83
CA TYR A 236 -4.27 -0.76 15.96
C TYR A 236 -3.49 -2.07 15.76
N GLY A 237 -2.18 -2.03 15.58
CA GLY A 237 -1.33 -3.22 15.39
C GLY A 237 -1.65 -4.00 14.11
N ILE A 238 -1.98 -3.29 13.03
CA ILE A 238 -2.42 -3.89 11.76
C ILE A 238 -1.22 -4.08 10.82
N TRP A 239 -1.12 -5.27 10.23
CA TRP A 239 -0.17 -5.52 9.15
C TRP A 239 -0.68 -4.94 7.82
N PRO A 240 0.17 -4.27 7.02
CA PRO A 240 -0.22 -3.79 5.70
C PRO A 240 -0.57 -4.97 4.79
N LEU A 241 -1.38 -4.74 3.75
CA LEU A 241 -1.48 -5.75 2.69
C LEU A 241 -0.14 -5.80 1.96
N ALA A 242 0.19 -6.93 1.34
CA ALA A 242 1.39 -6.98 0.54
C ALA A 242 1.23 -5.99 -0.64
N ASN A 243 2.06 -4.95 -0.74
CA ASN A 243 1.93 -3.94 -1.80
C ASN A 243 2.04 -4.52 -3.23
N ALA A 244 2.65 -5.70 -3.37
CA ALA A 244 2.62 -6.48 -4.61
C ALA A 244 1.21 -6.97 -5.01
N THR A 245 0.23 -6.95 -4.10
CA THR A 245 -1.18 -7.27 -4.37
C THR A 245 -2.09 -6.03 -4.37
N GLU A 246 -1.67 -4.92 -3.74
CA GLU A 246 -2.45 -3.67 -3.67
C GLU A 246 -2.59 -2.96 -5.04
N GLY A 247 -1.57 -3.01 -5.91
CA GLY A 247 -1.60 -2.33 -7.23
C GLY A 247 -2.47 -3.01 -8.30
N PHE A 248 -3.03 -4.19 -8.02
CA PHE A 248 -3.63 -5.04 -9.07
C PHE A 248 -4.94 -5.72 -8.69
N ARG A 249 -5.59 -5.33 -7.59
CA ARG A 249 -7.03 -5.61 -7.40
C ARG A 249 -7.83 -4.74 -8.39
N LYS A 250 -7.81 -5.14 -9.66
CA LYS A 250 -8.92 -4.88 -10.57
C LYS A 250 -9.97 -5.92 -10.22
N ASP A 251 -10.99 -5.48 -9.49
CA ASP A 251 -12.28 -6.16 -9.51
C ASP A 251 -12.82 -6.16 -10.96
#